data_AF-A0A0U1L0W5-F1
#
_entry.id   AF-A0A0U1L0W5-F1
#
_cell.length_a   1.000
_cell.length_b   1.000
_cell.length_c   1.000
_cell.angle_alpha   90.00
_cell.angle_beta   90.00
_cell.angle_gamma   90.00
#
_symmetry.space_group_name_H-M   'P 1'
#
loop_
_entity.id
_entity.type
_entity.pdbx_description
1 polymer ?
#
loop_
_entity_poly.entity_id
_entity_poly.type
_entity_poly.pdbx_seq_one_letter_code
_entity_poly.pdbx_strand_id
1 'polypeptide(L)'
;MPDILEIIIPENAGLQEYRYLLSLAENEITKLTPIISKYKVNRTNAKAVYDDALSSAKVMAMEVYGLKANHQTMINAKANSDPGVKQLKQAYIDAKALEIKAVDRLEQIKGLRDTLKAMVKSEHVSY
;
A
#
# COMPACT_ATOMS: atom_id res chain seq x y z
N MET A 1 -0.04 12.19 -1.31
CA MET A 1 -1.18 11.39 -0.78
C MET A 1 -2.38 12.32 -0.79
N PRO A 2 -3.59 11.85 -1.09
CA PRO A 2 -4.78 12.70 -0.95
C PRO A 2 -4.81 13.27 0.48
N ASP A 3 -5.26 14.51 0.64
CA ASP A 3 -5.43 15.14 1.95
C ASP A 3 -6.42 14.30 2.76
N ILE A 4 -5.90 13.61 3.78
CA ILE A 4 -6.66 12.70 4.62
C ILE A 4 -7.14 13.48 5.83
N LEU A 5 -8.45 13.41 6.12
CA LEU A 5 -9.02 14.02 7.31
C LEU A 5 -8.49 13.30 8.57
N GLU A 6 -7.95 14.07 9.51
CA GLU A 6 -7.63 13.57 10.84
C GLU A 6 -8.89 13.60 11.69
N ILE A 7 -9.37 12.41 12.10
CA ILE A 7 -10.56 12.27 12.93
C ILE A 7 -10.09 12.23 14.39
N ILE A 8 -10.31 13.32 15.11
CA ILE A 8 -10.03 13.43 16.55
C ILE A 8 -11.36 13.32 17.29
N ILE A 9 -11.43 12.48 18.32
CA ILE A 9 -12.59 12.35 19.19
C ILE A 9 -12.42 13.34 20.34
N PRO A 10 -13.28 14.37 20.48
CA PRO A 10 -13.23 15.30 21.60
C PRO A 10 -13.52 14.60 22.94
N GLU A 11 -12.85 15.03 24.02
CA GLU A 11 -13.02 14.44 25.36
C GLU A 11 -14.45 14.57 25.91
N ASN A 12 -15.18 15.62 25.51
CA ASN A 12 -16.56 15.89 25.95
C ASN A 12 -17.59 15.66 24.82
N ALA A 13 -17.27 14.79 23.86
CA ALA A 13 -18.17 14.52 22.74
C ALA A 13 -19.48 13.87 23.21
N GLY A 14 -20.60 14.38 22.69
CA GLY A 14 -21.92 13.81 22.93
C GLY A 14 -22.31 12.76 21.88
N LEU A 15 -23.48 12.15 22.07
CA LEU A 15 -24.03 11.14 21.15
C LEU A 15 -24.12 11.63 19.69
N GLN A 16 -24.44 12.90 19.48
CA GLN A 16 -24.56 13.49 18.14
C GLN A 16 -23.18 13.66 17.47
N GLU A 17 -22.17 14.15 18.19
CA GLU A 17 -20.79 14.18 17.71
C GLU A 17 -20.27 12.77 17.37
N TYR A 18 -20.49 11.77 18.23
CA TYR A 18 -20.04 10.41 17.95
C TYR A 18 -20.67 9.84 16.67
N ARG A 19 -21.96 10.10 16.44
CA ARG A 19 -22.66 9.71 15.19
C ARG A 19 -22.08 10.42 13.97
N TYR A 20 -21.77 11.70 14.09
CA TYR A 20 -21.14 12.48 13.00
C TYR A 20 -19.73 11.96 12.67
N LEU A 21 -18.88 11.80 13.68
CA LEU A 21 -17.52 11.25 13.51
C LEU A 21 -17.55 9.83 12.94
N LEU A 22 -18.53 9.02 13.34
CA LEU A 22 -18.72 7.68 12.78
C LEU A 22 -19.04 7.73 11.29
N SER A 23 -19.94 8.63 10.88
CA SER A 23 -20.28 8.83 9.47
C SER A 23 -19.06 9.29 8.65
N LEU A 24 -18.23 10.18 9.20
CA LEU A 24 -16.97 10.60 8.58
C LEU A 24 -16.01 9.42 8.41
N ALA A 25 -15.82 8.59 9.44
CA ALA A 25 -14.96 7.41 9.37
C ALA A 25 -15.44 6.40 8.31
N GLU A 26 -16.75 6.16 8.23
CA GLU A 26 -17.33 5.25 7.22
C GLU A 26 -17.21 5.81 5.79
N ASN A 27 -17.32 7.12 5.61
CA ASN A 27 -17.10 7.78 4.33
C ASN A 27 -15.62 7.66 3.89
N GLU A 28 -14.67 7.91 4.80
CA GLU A 28 -13.24 7.77 4.50
C GLU A 28 -12.86 6.32 4.16
N ILE A 29 -13.42 5.31 4.84
CA ILE A 29 -13.26 3.90 4.49
C ILE A 29 -13.74 3.64 3.04
N THR A 30 -14.90 4.19 2.69
CA THR A 30 -15.50 4.04 1.36
C THR A 30 -14.61 4.67 0.27
N LYS A 31 -14.00 5.82 0.55
CA LYS A 31 -13.06 6.50 -0.36
C LYS A 31 -11.73 5.75 -0.52
N LEU A 32 -11.16 5.23 0.57
CA LEU A 32 -9.84 4.58 0.55
C LEU A 32 -9.86 3.21 -0.11
N THR A 33 -10.97 2.47 0.00
CA THR A 33 -11.11 1.12 -0.56
C THR A 33 -10.75 1.04 -2.05
N PRO A 34 -11.33 1.85 -2.97
CA PRO A 34 -10.95 1.81 -4.38
C PRO A 34 -9.52 2.31 -4.64
N ILE A 35 -8.97 3.21 -3.81
CA ILE A 35 -7.59 3.69 -3.94
C ILE A 35 -6.60 2.55 -3.65
N ILE A 36 -6.84 1.78 -2.58
CA ILE A 36 -6.02 0.61 -2.25
C ILE A 36 -6.06 -0.42 -3.37
N SER A 37 -7.23 -0.67 -3.96
CA SER A 37 -7.35 -1.56 -5.13
C SER A 37 -6.52 -1.07 -6.30
N LYS A 38 -6.50 0.24 -6.59
CA LYS A 38 -5.63 0.83 -7.63
C LYS A 38 -4.15 0.64 -7.29
N TYR A 39 -3.73 0.86 -6.05
CA TYR A 39 -2.33 0.65 -5.64
C TYR A 39 -1.91 -0.81 -5.75
N LYS A 40 -2.80 -1.76 -5.41
CA LYS A 40 -2.57 -3.19 -5.63
C LYS A 40 -2.32 -3.54 -7.09
N VAL A 41 -3.14 -3.00 -7.99
CA VAL A 41 -2.98 -3.18 -9.44
C VAL A 41 -1.65 -2.57 -9.89
N ASN A 42 -1.37 -1.33 -9.50
CA ASN A 42 -0.12 -0.64 -9.85
C ASN A 42 1.13 -1.40 -9.36
N ARG A 43 1.11 -1.90 -8.12
CA ARG A 43 2.20 -2.74 -7.58
C ARG A 43 2.38 -4.01 -8.40
N THR A 44 1.28 -4.67 -8.76
CA THR A 44 1.31 -5.92 -9.54
C THR A 44 1.90 -5.68 -10.93
N ASN A 45 1.47 -4.61 -11.60
CA ASN A 45 2.01 -4.21 -12.90
C ASN A 45 3.49 -3.84 -12.80
N ALA A 46 3.88 -3.03 -11.81
CA ALA A 46 5.28 -2.66 -11.59
C ALA A 46 6.17 -3.88 -11.30
N LYS A 47 5.65 -4.87 -10.56
CA LYS A 47 6.36 -6.14 -10.32
C LYS A 47 6.57 -6.91 -11.62
N ALA A 48 5.53 -7.05 -12.44
CA ALA A 48 5.62 -7.77 -13.71
C ALA A 48 6.66 -7.14 -14.64
N VAL A 49 6.61 -5.81 -14.80
CA VAL A 49 7.58 -5.07 -15.63
C VAL A 49 9.01 -5.22 -15.09
N TYR A 50 9.20 -5.17 -13.77
CA TYR A 50 10.50 -5.42 -13.16
C TYR A 50 11.00 -6.85 -13.38
N ASP A 51 10.15 -7.85 -13.20
CA ASP A 51 10.52 -9.26 -13.37
C ASP A 51 10.88 -9.58 -14.83
N ASP A 52 10.13 -9.03 -15.78
CA ASP A 52 10.39 -9.16 -17.21
C ASP A 52 11.74 -8.53 -17.57
N ALA A 53 11.99 -7.28 -17.14
CA ALA A 53 13.26 -6.60 -17.37
C ALA A 53 14.44 -7.33 -16.72
N LEU A 54 14.26 -7.84 -15.50
CA LEU A 54 15.28 -8.64 -14.82
C LEU A 54 15.56 -9.94 -15.58
N SER A 55 14.53 -10.61 -16.10
CA SER A 55 14.67 -11.82 -16.92
C SER A 55 15.46 -11.54 -18.21
N SER A 56 15.08 -10.50 -18.95
CA SER A 56 15.80 -10.07 -20.16
C SER A 56 17.25 -9.71 -19.87
N ALA A 57 17.53 -8.98 -18.79
CA ALA A 57 18.88 -8.62 -18.39
C ALA A 57 19.74 -9.85 -18.04
N LYS A 58 19.15 -10.90 -17.47
CA LYS A 58 19.85 -12.17 -17.24
C LYS A 58 20.20 -12.89 -18.53
N VAL A 59 19.27 -12.92 -19.50
CA VAL A 59 19.51 -13.51 -20.83
C VAL A 59 20.67 -12.79 -21.53
N MET A 60 20.62 -11.46 -21.59
CA MET A 60 21.71 -10.67 -22.18
C MET A 60 23.06 -10.87 -21.47
N ALA A 61 23.06 -10.98 -20.14
CA ALA A 61 24.28 -11.27 -19.39
C ALA A 61 24.87 -12.66 -19.70
N MET A 62 24.04 -13.66 -19.97
CA MET A 62 24.50 -14.98 -20.42
C MET A 62 25.12 -14.91 -21.82
N GLU A 63 24.49 -14.20 -22.75
CA GLU A 63 24.94 -14.05 -24.14
C GLU A 63 26.27 -13.30 -24.25
N VAL A 64 26.44 -12.18 -23.54
CA VAL A 64 27.64 -11.33 -23.64
C VAL A 64 28.88 -11.98 -23.04
N TYR A 65 28.74 -12.70 -21.93
CA TYR A 65 29.87 -13.19 -21.15
C TYR A 65 30.10 -14.70 -21.26
N GLY A 66 29.31 -15.40 -22.09
CA GLY A 66 29.37 -16.86 -22.20
C GLY A 66 29.18 -17.57 -20.85
N LEU A 67 28.50 -16.89 -19.90
CA LEU A 67 28.34 -17.37 -18.54
C LEU A 67 27.42 -18.59 -18.57
N LYS A 68 28.02 -19.77 -18.37
CA LYS A 68 27.30 -21.03 -18.18
C LYS A 68 26.26 -20.91 -17.06
N ALA A 69 25.19 -21.69 -17.13
CA ALA A 69 24.09 -21.68 -16.15
C ALA A 69 24.54 -21.91 -14.68
N ASN A 70 25.71 -22.52 -14.45
CA ASN A 70 26.32 -22.68 -13.13
C ASN A 70 26.92 -21.39 -12.54
N HIS A 71 26.97 -20.29 -13.30
CA HIS A 71 27.38 -18.96 -12.85
C HIS A 71 26.20 -18.05 -12.48
N GLN A 72 25.13 -18.63 -11.92
CA GLN A 72 23.89 -17.92 -11.58
C GLN A 72 24.13 -16.67 -10.71
N THR A 73 25.10 -16.71 -9.79
CA THR A 73 25.45 -15.57 -8.94
C THR A 73 25.99 -14.38 -9.75
N MET A 74 26.86 -14.62 -10.74
CA MET A 74 27.41 -13.58 -11.59
C MET A 74 26.37 -13.04 -12.57
N ILE A 75 25.54 -13.92 -13.15
CA ILE A 75 24.43 -13.54 -14.04
C ILE A 75 23.45 -12.64 -13.28
N ASN A 76 23.09 -13.03 -12.05
CA ASN A 76 22.24 -12.20 -11.18
C ASN A 76 22.91 -10.88 -10.84
N ALA A 77 24.19 -10.86 -10.46
CA ALA A 77 24.90 -9.63 -10.13
C ALA A 77 24.94 -8.65 -11.32
N LYS A 78 25.22 -9.15 -12.53
CA LYS A 78 25.24 -8.33 -13.75
C LYS A 78 23.85 -7.80 -14.09
N ALA A 79 22.82 -8.66 -14.11
CA ALA A 79 21.45 -8.25 -14.39
C ALA A 79 20.93 -7.22 -13.37
N ASN A 80 21.24 -7.39 -12.07
CA ASN A 80 20.86 -6.43 -11.04
C ASN A 80 21.73 -5.15 -11.05
N SER A 81 22.87 -5.14 -11.75
CA SER A 81 23.69 -3.95 -11.91
C SER A 81 23.16 -3.00 -13.00
N ASP A 82 22.31 -3.50 -13.90
CA ASP A 82 21.70 -2.75 -14.99
C ASP A 82 20.91 -1.53 -14.44
N PRO A 83 21.16 -0.31 -14.95
CA PRO A 83 20.46 0.89 -14.48
C PRO A 83 18.95 0.83 -14.67
N GLY A 84 18.46 0.26 -15.78
CA GLY A 84 17.04 0.14 -16.06
C GLY A 84 16.34 -0.83 -15.10
N VAL A 85 16.95 -1.99 -14.85
CA VAL A 85 16.45 -2.96 -13.85
C VAL A 85 16.41 -2.34 -12.45
N LYS A 86 17.43 -1.55 -12.07
CA LYS A 86 17.44 -0.85 -10.78
C LYS A 86 16.31 0.17 -10.65
N GLN A 87 16.08 0.97 -11.68
CA GLN A 87 14.99 1.95 -11.69
C GLN A 87 13.62 1.27 -11.56
N LEU A 88 13.39 0.19 -12.32
CA LEU A 88 12.15 -0.58 -12.26
C LEU A 88 11.96 -1.27 -10.90
N LYS A 89 13.04 -1.76 -10.30
CA LYS A 89 13.02 -2.30 -8.93
C LYS A 89 12.59 -1.23 -7.93
N GLN A 90 13.13 -0.02 -8.04
CA GLN A 90 12.75 1.08 -7.16
C GLN A 90 11.29 1.47 -7.35
N ALA A 91 10.81 1.57 -8.60
CA ALA A 91 9.41 1.85 -8.89
C ALA A 91 8.46 0.80 -8.29
N TYR A 92 8.83 -0.49 -8.34
CA TYR A 92 8.09 -1.56 -7.66
C TYR A 92 8.08 -1.38 -6.13
N ILE A 93 9.22 -1.05 -5.52
CA ILE A 93 9.34 -0.80 -4.08
C ILE A 93 8.47 0.39 -3.67
N ASP A 94 8.50 1.48 -4.43
CA ASP A 94 7.72 2.69 -4.16
C ASP A 94 6.21 2.41 -4.29
N ALA A 95 5.79 1.67 -5.32
CA ALA A 95 4.41 1.23 -5.48
C ALA A 95 3.94 0.35 -4.31
N LYS A 96 4.80 -0.56 -3.84
CA LYS A 96 4.54 -1.39 -2.64
C LYS A 96 4.41 -0.54 -1.38
N ALA A 97 5.28 0.46 -1.20
CA ALA A 97 5.23 1.34 -0.04
C ALA A 97 3.94 2.18 0.00
N LEU A 98 3.46 2.64 -1.16
CA LEU A 98 2.19 3.35 -1.27
C LEU A 98 0.99 2.45 -0.94
N GLU A 99 0.98 1.20 -1.39
CA GLU A 99 -0.05 0.23 -1.03
C GLU A 99 -0.08 0.00 0.48
N ILE A 100 1.08 -0.29 1.10
CA ILE A 100 1.18 -0.55 2.54
C ILE A 100 0.66 0.64 3.34
N LYS A 101 1.14 1.85 3.04
CA LYS A 101 0.68 3.08 3.73
C LYS A 101 -0.84 3.27 3.64
N ALA A 102 -1.45 2.93 2.50
CA ALA A 102 -2.89 3.05 2.33
C ALA A 102 -3.66 1.97 3.11
N VAL A 103 -3.13 0.74 3.17
CA VAL A 103 -3.70 -0.36 3.97
C VAL A 103 -3.62 -0.04 5.46
N ASP A 104 -2.45 0.35 5.96
CA ASP A 104 -2.26 0.73 7.38
C ASP A 104 -3.24 1.83 7.77
N ARG A 105 -3.45 2.82 6.89
CA ARG A 105 -4.41 3.89 7.14
C ARG A 105 -5.86 3.40 7.18
N LEU A 106 -6.24 2.48 6.29
CA LEU A 106 -7.57 1.88 6.32
C LEU A 106 -7.80 1.14 7.64
N GLU A 107 -6.80 0.44 8.15
CA GLU A 107 -6.87 -0.25 9.44
C GLU A 107 -7.04 0.73 10.61
N GLN A 108 -6.30 1.84 10.63
CA GLN A 108 -6.48 2.89 11.63
C GLN A 108 -7.91 3.44 11.64
N ILE A 109 -8.47 3.76 10.48
CA ILE A 109 -9.84 4.32 10.39
C ILE A 109 -10.89 3.27 10.77
N LYS A 110 -10.67 1.98 10.43
CA LYS A 110 -11.54 0.89 10.89
C LYS A 110 -11.53 0.77 12.42
N GLY A 111 -10.35 0.88 13.04
CA GLY A 111 -10.22 0.92 14.51
C GLY A 111 -11.01 2.07 15.11
N LEU A 112 -10.86 3.29 14.58
CA LEU A 112 -11.62 4.47 15.02
C LEU A 112 -13.13 4.28 14.85
N ARG A 113 -13.58 3.75 13.71
CA ARG A 113 -15.00 3.42 13.47
C ARG A 113 -15.52 2.46 14.54
N ASP A 114 -14.76 1.43 14.89
CA ASP A 114 -15.20 0.42 15.85
C ASP A 114 -15.27 1.00 17.27
N THR A 115 -14.32 1.85 17.65
CA THR A 115 -14.38 2.65 18.89
C THR A 115 -15.61 3.56 18.92
N LEU A 116 -15.87 4.29 17.83
CA LEU A 116 -17.04 5.18 17.72
C LEU A 116 -18.37 4.41 17.78
N LYS A 117 -18.45 3.23 17.16
CA LYS A 117 -19.63 2.35 17.28
C LYS A 117 -19.87 1.91 18.73
N ALA A 118 -18.80 1.60 19.46
CA ALA A 118 -18.90 1.27 20.87
C ALA A 118 -19.40 2.45 21.72
N MET A 119 -18.86 3.66 21.49
CA MET A 119 -19.27 4.89 22.18
C MET A 119 -20.73 5.28 21.89
N VAL A 120 -21.16 5.20 20.63
CA VAL A 120 -22.58 5.42 20.27
C VAL A 120 -23.47 4.43 21.01
N LYS A 121 -23.07 3.15 21.09
CA LYS A 121 -23.85 2.13 21.78
C LYS A 121 -23.91 2.37 23.29
N SER A 122 -22.80 2.76 23.94
CA SER A 122 -22.80 3.04 25.39
C SER A 122 -23.69 4.22 25.73
N GLU A 123 -23.61 5.31 24.97
CA GLU A 123 -24.44 6.49 25.23
C GLU A 123 -25.92 6.27 24.92
N HIS A 124 -26.23 5.37 23.98
CA HIS A 124 -27.63 5.03 23.69
C HIS A 124 -28.29 4.17 24.79
N VAL A 125 -27.50 3.53 25.67
CA VAL A 125 -28.00 2.73 26.80
C VAL A 125 -28.20 3.57 28.07
N SER A 126 -27.56 4.75 28.14
CA SER A 126 -27.65 5.68 29.28
C SER A 126 -28.84 6.64 29.23
N TYR A 127 -29.63 6.62 28.15
CA TYR A 127 -30.89 7.36 27.96
C TYR A 127 -32.10 6.43 28.04
#